data_AF-A0A6N9PDI8-F1
#
_entry.id   AF-A0A6N9PDI8-F1
#
_cell.length_a   1.000
_cell.length_b   1.000
_cell.length_c   1.000
_cell.angle_alpha   90.00
_cell.angle_beta   90.00
_cell.angle_gamma   90.00
#
_symmetry.space_group_name_H-M   'P 1'
#
loop_
_entity.id
_entity.type
_entity.pdbx_description
1 polymer ?
#
loop_
_entity_poly.entity_id
_entity_poly.type
_entity_poly.pdbx_seq_one_letter_code
_entity_poly.pdbx_strand_id
1 'polypeptide(L)'
;MNNFENYEYEPIDLCACYEPMIEAPQELIDEWAAAREFEEPDEIPAFYVTEGDGPLYFYYGNTRIKVSEHFSDKGKPIGTLLEDVIRYSAAHQTEKN
;
A
#
# COMPACT_ATOMS: atom_id res chain seq x y z
N MET A 1 -17.67 -4.58 34.48
CA MET A 1 -18.56 -4.77 33.31
C MET A 1 -18.87 -3.39 32.80
N ASN A 2 -18.25 -2.99 31.69
CA ASN A 2 -18.42 -1.64 31.15
C ASN A 2 -19.69 -1.62 30.30
N ASN A 3 -20.60 -0.71 30.65
CA ASN A 3 -21.85 -0.46 29.97
C ASN A 3 -21.58 0.19 28.60
N PHE A 4 -21.65 -0.60 27.53
CA PHE A 4 -21.50 -0.15 26.14
C PHE A 4 -22.86 0.23 25.50
N GLU A 5 -23.97 0.24 26.23
CA GLU A 5 -25.31 0.36 25.65
C GLU A 5 -25.82 1.80 25.46
N ASN A 6 -24.95 2.80 25.34
CA ASN A 6 -25.44 4.15 25.05
C ASN A 6 -24.49 4.98 24.17
N TYR A 7 -24.11 4.43 23.02
CA TYR A 7 -23.62 5.25 21.92
C TYR A 7 -24.80 5.56 21.00
N GLU A 8 -25.46 6.71 21.22
CA GLU A 8 -26.38 7.27 20.24
C GLU A 8 -25.56 7.60 18.99
N TYR A 9 -25.87 6.93 17.88
CA TYR A 9 -25.19 7.15 16.61
C TYR A 9 -25.72 8.44 16.00
N GLU A 10 -25.10 9.57 16.33
CA GLU A 10 -25.36 10.82 15.63
C GLU A 10 -24.89 10.69 14.17
N PRO A 11 -25.76 10.92 13.17
CA PRO A 11 -25.36 10.89 11.78
C PRO A 11 -24.26 11.93 11.56
N ILE A 12 -23.10 11.51 11.06
CA ILE A 12 -22.01 12.42 10.71
C ILE A 12 -22.54 13.37 9.62
N ASP A 13 -22.68 14.65 9.96
CA ASP A 13 -22.99 15.69 8.99
C ASP A 13 -21.74 15.93 8.13
N LEU A 14 -21.67 15.21 7.01
CA LEU A 14 -20.58 15.34 6.04
C LEU A 14 -20.47 16.76 5.46
N CYS A 15 -21.55 17.56 5.50
CA CYS A 15 -21.55 18.93 5.03
C CYS A 15 -20.98 19.91 6.08
N ALA A 16 -21.02 19.57 7.37
CA ALA A 16 -20.33 20.32 8.42
C ALA A 16 -18.80 20.14 8.36
N CYS A 17 -18.32 19.07 7.72
CA CYS A 17 -16.90 18.82 7.46
C CYS A 17 -16.36 19.51 6.21
N TYR A 18 -17.17 20.32 5.51
CA TYR A 18 -16.71 21.06 4.35
C TYR A 18 -15.86 22.24 4.81
N GLU A 19 -14.55 22.02 4.93
CA GLU A 19 -13.58 23.11 4.94
C GLU A 19 -13.50 23.65 3.50
N PRO A 20 -13.88 24.92 3.25
CA PRO A 20 -13.74 25.49 1.92
C PRO A 20 -12.28 25.35 1.50
N MET A 21 -12.04 24.76 0.33
CA MET A 21 -10.71 24.60 -0.23
C MET A 21 -10.02 25.96 -0.19
N ILE A 22 -9.08 26.13 0.73
CA ILE A 22 -8.30 27.36 0.82
C ILE A 22 -7.45 27.38 -0.44
N GLU A 23 -7.67 28.35 -1.32
CA GLU A 23 -6.79 28.59 -2.45
C GLU A 23 -5.40 28.93 -1.88
N ALA A 24 -4.43 28.05 -2.14
CA ALA A 24 -3.07 28.26 -1.67
C ALA A 24 -2.55 29.59 -2.23
N PRO A 25 -1.83 30.41 -1.43
CA PRO A 25 -1.20 31.62 -1.94
C PRO A 25 -0.34 31.32 -3.16
N GLN A 26 -0.39 32.19 -4.17
CA GLN A 26 0.34 32.00 -5.43
C GLN A 26 1.85 31.81 -5.21
N GLU A 27 2.43 32.49 -4.22
CA GLU A 27 3.84 32.34 -3.83
C GLU A 27 4.19 30.88 -3.46
N LEU A 28 3.27 30.19 -2.78
CA LEU A 28 3.46 28.78 -2.39
C LEU A 28 3.33 27.84 -3.59
N ILE A 29 2.40 28.16 -4.51
CA ILE A 29 2.25 27.42 -5.78
C ILE A 29 3.52 27.58 -6.63
N ASP A 30 4.06 28.79 -6.70
CA ASP A 30 5.28 29.10 -7.46
C ASP A 30 6.51 28.44 -6.82
N GLU A 31 6.60 28.42 -5.48
CA GLU A 31 7.63 27.68 -4.73
C GLU A 31 7.57 26.19 -5.04
N TRP A 32 6.39 25.57 -5.00
CA TRP A 32 6.21 24.16 -5.31
C TRP A 32 6.50 23.84 -6.77
N ALA A 33 6.11 24.73 -7.69
CA ALA A 33 6.41 24.59 -9.11
C ALA A 33 7.93 24.67 -9.37
N ALA A 34 8.63 25.61 -8.72
CA ALA A 34 10.09 25.74 -8.80
C ALA A 34 10.80 24.55 -8.14
N ALA A 35 10.27 24.01 -7.03
CA ALA A 35 10.79 22.80 -6.40
C ALA A 35 10.58 21.55 -7.27
N ARG A 36 9.55 21.53 -8.13
CA ARG A 36 9.31 20.47 -9.13
C ARG A 36 10.25 20.56 -10.35
N GLU A 37 10.95 21.67 -10.50
CA GLU A 37 12.01 21.89 -11.49
C GLU A 37 13.38 21.35 -11.02
N PHE A 38 13.47 20.90 -9.76
CA PHE A 38 14.54 19.99 -9.35
C PHE A 38 14.31 18.67 -10.10
N GLU A 39 15.13 18.42 -11.13
CA GLU A 39 15.09 17.20 -11.95
C GLU A 39 14.81 15.98 -11.07
N GLU A 40 13.67 15.31 -11.31
CA GLU A 40 13.50 13.94 -10.83
C GLU A 40 14.73 13.17 -11.35
N PRO A 41 15.55 12.56 -10.49
CA PRO A 41 16.78 11.94 -10.94
C PRO A 41 16.45 10.95 -12.06
N ASP A 42 17.10 11.12 -13.22
CA ASP A 42 16.86 10.35 -14.45
C ASP A 42 16.86 8.83 -14.22
N GLU A 43 17.55 8.39 -13.17
CA GLU A 43 17.44 7.05 -12.60
C GLU A 43 17.08 7.16 -11.11
N ILE A 44 15.81 6.98 -10.77
CA ILE A 44 15.43 6.67 -9.39
C ILE A 44 16.06 5.31 -9.08
N PRO A 45 17.08 5.21 -8.21
CA PRO A 45 17.79 3.97 -8.01
C PRO A 45 16.83 2.96 -7.38
N ALA A 46 16.58 1.88 -8.13
CA ALA A 46 15.77 0.75 -7.72
C ALA A 46 16.71 -0.39 -7.30
N PHE A 47 16.83 -0.68 -6.01
CA PHE A 47 17.75 -1.69 -5.51
C PHE A 47 17.24 -2.39 -4.25
N TYR A 48 17.84 -3.53 -3.95
CA TYR A 48 17.51 -4.34 -2.78
C TYR A 48 18.63 -4.25 -1.73
N VAL A 49 18.26 -4.12 -0.46
CA VAL A 49 19.21 -4.09 0.67
C VAL A 49 18.71 -4.99 1.79
N THR A 50 19.61 -5.83 2.30
CA THR A 50 19.41 -6.57 3.55
C THR A 50 19.96 -5.74 4.70
N GLU A 51 19.11 -5.34 5.65
CA GLU A 51 19.56 -4.60 6.84
C GLU A 51 20.23 -5.57 7.85
N GLY A 52 21.54 -5.81 7.70
CA GLY A 52 22.28 -6.76 8.53
C GLY A 52 21.79 -8.21 8.32
N ASP A 53 21.48 -8.93 9.39
CA ASP A 53 20.80 -10.25 9.36
C ASP A 53 19.26 -10.11 9.33
N GLY A 54 18.75 -8.90 9.09
CA GLY A 54 17.34 -8.54 9.14
C GLY A 54 16.57 -8.75 7.83
N PRO A 55 15.39 -8.10 7.69
CA PRO A 55 14.54 -8.24 6.51
C PRO A 55 15.19 -7.64 5.26
N LEU A 56 14.81 -8.19 4.10
CA LEU A 56 15.12 -7.59 2.79
C LEU A 56 14.17 -6.42 2.53
N TYR A 57 14.72 -5.31 2.03
CA TYR A 57 13.97 -4.13 1.62
C TYR A 57 14.23 -3.80 0.16
N PHE A 58 13.18 -3.38 -0.54
CA PHE A 58 13.27 -2.75 -1.86
C PHE A 58 13.21 -1.23 -1.70
N TYR A 59 14.17 -0.54 -2.30
CA TYR A 59 14.26 0.92 -2.32
C TYR A 59 13.94 1.43 -3.72
N TYR A 60 13.08 2.44 -3.78
CA TYR A 60 12.79 3.20 -4.98
C TYR A 60 12.75 4.69 -4.61
N GLY A 61 13.85 5.38 -4.86
CA GLY A 61 14.05 6.76 -4.43
C GLY A 61 14.01 6.86 -2.91
N ASN A 62 13.10 7.68 -2.37
CA ASN A 62 12.90 7.83 -0.92
C ASN A 62 11.89 6.83 -0.33
N THR A 63 11.31 5.95 -1.16
CA THR A 63 10.36 4.94 -0.71
C THR A 63 11.08 3.66 -0.35
N ARG A 64 10.81 3.14 0.86
CA ARG A 64 11.32 1.85 1.35
C ARG A 64 10.16 0.88 1.55
N ILE A 65 10.21 -0.27 0.87
CA ILE A 65 9.19 -1.32 0.96
C ILE A 65 9.81 -2.57 1.58
N LYS A 66 9.23 -3.07 2.67
CA LYS A 66 9.66 -4.33 3.30
C LYS A 66 9.23 -5.50 2.43
N VAL A 67 10.19 -6.34 2.01
CA VAL A 67 9.90 -7.57 1.30
C VAL A 67 9.52 -8.63 2.33
N SER A 68 8.22 -8.88 2.49
CA SER A 68 7.68 -9.86 3.45
C SER A 68 7.43 -11.25 2.85
N GLU A 69 7.19 -11.32 1.54
CA GLU A 69 7.02 -12.59 0.82
C GLU A 69 8.26 -12.89 0.00
N HIS A 70 9.17 -13.67 0.58
CA HIS A 70 10.14 -14.44 -0.18
C HIS A 70 9.58 -15.86 -0.25
N PHE A 71 9.07 -16.28 -1.41
CA PHE A 71 8.87 -17.71 -1.62
C PHE A 71 10.23 -18.37 -1.41
N SER A 72 10.31 -19.33 -0.48
CA SER A 72 11.55 -20.06 -0.22
C SER A 72 12.17 -20.49 -1.54
N ASP A 73 13.50 -20.37 -1.69
CA ASP A 73 14.20 -20.84 -2.90
C ASP A 73 13.99 -22.35 -3.13
N LYS A 74 13.61 -23.08 -2.06
CA LYS A 74 13.26 -24.50 -2.08
C LYS A 74 11.74 -24.74 -2.07
N GLY A 75 10.95 -23.68 -2.03
CA GLY A 75 9.48 -23.70 -2.03
C GLY A 75 8.90 -23.81 -3.43
N LYS A 76 7.58 -23.97 -3.51
CA LYS A 76 6.87 -23.92 -4.79
C LYS A 76 6.90 -22.48 -5.31
N PRO A 77 7.23 -22.25 -6.60
CA PRO A 77 7.12 -20.94 -7.19
C PRO A 77 5.64 -20.53 -7.23
N ILE A 78 5.39 -19.21 -7.25
CA ILE A 78 4.03 -18.64 -7.27
C ILE A 78 3.14 -19.24 -8.37
N GLY A 79 3.69 -19.51 -9.56
CA GLY A 79 2.95 -20.13 -10.66
C GLY A 79 2.38 -21.50 -10.29
N THR A 80 3.17 -22.34 -9.63
CA THR A 80 2.73 -23.67 -9.17
C THR A 80 1.69 -23.57 -8.05
N LEU A 81 1.82 -22.58 -7.15
CA LEU A 81 0.80 -22.35 -6.13
C LEU A 81 -0.52 -21.92 -6.75
N LEU A 82 -0.49 -21.06 -7.76
CA LEU A 82 -1.69 -20.64 -8.48
C LEU A 82 -2.37 -21.81 -9.20
N GLU A 83 -1.59 -22.68 -9.85
CA GLU A 83 -2.11 -23.91 -10.46
C GLU A 83 -2.77 -24.83 -9.43
N ASP A 84 -2.16 -25.02 -8.26
CA ASP A 84 -2.70 -25.84 -7.19
C ASP A 84 -4.02 -25.25 -6.65
N VAL A 85 -4.10 -23.93 -6.49
CA VAL A 85 -5.32 -23.23 -6.07
C VAL A 85 -6.44 -23.39 -7.10
N ILE A 86 -6.14 -23.22 -8.39
CA ILE A 86 -7.13 -23.39 -9.47
C ILE A 86 -7.63 -24.83 -9.49
N ARG A 87 -6.73 -25.83 -9.40
CA ARG A 87 -7.08 -27.25 -9.40
C ARG A 87 -7.92 -27.64 -8.19
N TYR A 88 -7.52 -27.19 -7.00
CA TYR A 88 -8.28 -27.40 -5.76
C TYR A 88 -9.68 -26.82 -5.89
N SER A 89 -9.78 -25.58 -6.37
CA SER A 89 -11.06 -24.89 -6.56
C SER A 89 -11.95 -25.64 -7.55
N ALA A 90 -11.41 -26.04 -8.71
CA ALA A 90 -12.16 -26.79 -9.72
C ALA A 90 -12.68 -28.14 -9.19
N ALA A 91 -11.88 -28.87 -8.41
CA ALA A 91 -12.29 -30.14 -7.83
C ALA A 91 -13.41 -30.00 -6.77
N HIS A 92 -13.42 -28.90 -6.01
CA HIS A 92 -14.39 -28.65 -4.94
C HIS A 92 -15.62 -27.84 -5.38
N GLN A 93 -15.67 -27.38 -6.64
CA GLN A 93 -16.88 -26.78 -7.23
C GLN A 93 -17.96 -27.83 -7.57
N THR A 94 -17.60 -29.11 -7.61
CA THR A 94 -18.49 -30.22 -7.97
C THR A 94 -19.34 -30.78 -6.81
N GLU A 95 -19.09 -30.38 -5.56
CA GLU A 95 -19.81 -30.90 -4.38
C GLU A 95 -21.10 -30.13 -4.04
N LYS A 96 -21.53 -29.19 -4.88
CA LYS A 96 -22.74 -28.37 -4.68
C LYS A 96 -23.90 -28.64 -5.66
N ASN A 97 -23.96 -29.81 -6.28
CA ASN A 97 -25.13 -30.25 -7.05
C ASN A 97 -25.69 -31.57 -6.53
#